data_AF-A0A915NN26-F1
#
_entry.id   AF-A0A915NN26-F1
#
_cell.length_a   1.000
_cell.length_b   1.000
_cell.length_c   1.000
_cell.angle_alpha   90.00
_cell.angle_beta   90.00
_cell.angle_gamma   90.00
#
_symmetry.space_group_name_H-M   'P 1'
#
loop_
_entity.id
_entity.type
_entity.pdbx_description
1 polymer ?
#
loop_
_entity_poly.entity_id
_entity_poly.type
_entity_poly.pdbx_seq_one_letter_code
_entity_poly.pdbx_strand_id
1 'polypeptide(L)'
;MPSIRPPTEKSVCKTIEKINQAAQKSEQEAKLDFGSKVYAGTQKFDKNSSDYGRPLVGTKSQARGVRAGNSIMQEVIFLCEIIERNATGIPPNCSIKFGQLFYIYNHYSQ
;
A
#
# COMPACT_ATOMS: atom_id res chain seq x y z
N MET A 1 -33.42 19.41 31.81
CA MET A 1 -33.55 18.05 31.26
C MET A 1 -33.78 18.17 29.75
N PRO A 2 -32.88 17.70 28.86
CA PRO A 2 -33.10 17.78 27.42
C PRO A 2 -34.17 16.76 26.99
N SER A 3 -35.21 17.23 26.30
CA SER A 3 -36.28 16.39 25.76
C SER A 3 -35.80 15.64 24.52
N ILE A 4 -35.70 14.31 24.61
CA ILE A 4 -35.37 13.44 23.49
C ILE A 4 -36.65 13.26 22.67
N ARG A 5 -36.76 13.98 21.55
CA ARG A 5 -37.87 13.82 20.61
C ARG A 5 -37.76 12.45 19.92
N PRO A 6 -38.86 11.67 19.82
CA PRO A 6 -38.84 10.39 19.12
C PRO A 6 -38.54 10.62 17.63
N PRO A 7 -37.73 9.76 17.00
CA PRO A 7 -37.40 9.89 15.59
C PRO A 7 -38.66 9.77 14.75
N THR A 8 -38.92 10.77 13.90
CA THR A 8 -40.06 10.76 12.97
C THR A 8 -39.82 9.73 11.87
N GLU A 9 -40.88 9.11 11.34
CA GLU A 9 -40.79 8.07 10.30
C GLU A 9 -39.94 8.51 9.10
N LYS A 10 -40.08 9.78 8.68
CA LYS A 10 -39.27 10.39 7.61
C LYS A 10 -37.76 10.43 7.93
N SER A 11 -37.39 10.52 9.20
CA SER A 11 -36.00 10.47 9.67
C SER A 11 -35.43 9.05 9.63
N VAL A 12 -36.27 8.05 9.90
CA VAL A 12 -35.87 6.64 9.85
C VAL A 12 -35.67 6.21 8.40
N CYS A 13 -36.58 6.53 7.49
CA CYS A 13 -36.44 6.24 6.06
C CYS A 13 -35.14 6.83 5.47
N LYS A 14 -34.82 8.09 5.77
CA LYS A 14 -33.56 8.72 5.33
C LYS A 14 -32.32 8.02 5.86
N THR A 15 -32.38 7.48 7.08
CA THR A 15 -31.25 6.74 7.66
C THR A 15 -31.08 5.40 6.95
N ILE A 16 -32.19 4.69 6.67
CA ILE A 16 -32.19 3.43 5.92
C ILE A 16 -31.67 3.63 4.50
N GLU A 17 -32.09 4.69 3.81
CA GLU A 17 -31.58 5.03 2.48
C GLU A 17 -30.06 5.25 2.48
N LYS A 18 -29.54 5.98 3.47
CA LYS A 18 -28.09 6.18 3.61
C LYS A 18 -27.34 4.89 3.88
N ILE A 19 -27.90 3.99 4.71
CA ILE A 19 -27.31 2.68 4.99
C ILE A 19 -27.28 1.83 3.72
N ASN A 20 -28.38 1.78 2.97
CA ASN A 20 -28.46 1.02 1.72
C ASN A 20 -27.50 1.57 0.65
N GLN A 21 -27.36 2.90 0.56
CA GLN A 21 -26.38 3.52 -0.33
C GLN A 21 -24.93 3.22 0.08
N ALA A 22 -24.63 3.22 1.38
CA ALA A 22 -23.31 2.86 1.88
C ALA A 22 -22.98 1.38 1.61
N ALA A 23 -23.94 0.48 1.79
CA ALA A 23 -23.79 -0.94 1.47
C ALA A 23 -23.49 -1.15 -0.02
N GLN A 24 -24.26 -0.51 -0.92
CA GLN A 24 -24.04 -0.59 -2.37
C GLN A 24 -22.65 -0.09 -2.81
N LYS A 25 -22.16 1.02 -2.21
CA LYS A 25 -20.81 1.52 -2.47
C LYS A 25 -19.73 0.54 -1.99
N SER A 26 -19.89 0.00 -0.78
CA SER A 26 -18.94 -0.98 -0.23
C SER A 26 -18.89 -2.28 -1.04
N GLU A 27 -20.01 -2.73 -1.59
CA GLU A 27 -20.07 -3.90 -2.48
C GLU A 27 -19.38 -3.65 -3.82
N GLN A 28 -19.51 -2.44 -4.38
CA GLN A 28 -18.79 -2.05 -5.59
C GLN A 28 -17.28 -1.99 -5.36
N GLU A 29 -16.85 -1.38 -4.25
CA GLU A 29 -15.43 -1.32 -3.86
C GLU A 29 -14.84 -2.71 -3.58
N ALA A 30 -15.60 -3.60 -2.93
CA ALA A 30 -15.20 -4.98 -2.66
C ALA A 30 -15.02 -5.83 -3.93
N LYS A 31 -15.82 -5.60 -4.98
CA LYS A 31 -15.68 -6.26 -6.29
C LYS A 31 -14.43 -5.83 -7.05
N LEU A 32 -13.85 -4.67 -6.71
CA LEU A 32 -12.63 -4.15 -7.33
C LEU A 32 -11.36 -4.63 -6.59
N ASP A 33 -11.47 -5.26 -5.41
CA ASP A 33 -10.33 -5.78 -4.66
C ASP A 33 -9.80 -7.08 -5.27
N PHE A 34 -8.48 -7.14 -5.41
CA PHE A 34 -7.76 -8.27 -6.00
C PHE A 34 -7.87 -9.50 -5.08
N GLY A 35 -8.59 -10.53 -5.52
CA GLY A 35 -8.85 -11.76 -4.76
C GLY A 35 -10.27 -11.87 -4.17
N SER A 36 -11.17 -10.93 -4.48
CA SER A 36 -12.59 -11.12 -4.20
C SER A 36 -13.13 -12.30 -5.04
N LYS A 37 -13.84 -13.25 -4.42
CA LYS A 37 -14.42 -14.43 -5.09
C LYS A 37 -15.55 -14.10 -6.07
N VAL A 38 -15.82 -12.82 -6.29
CA VAL A 38 -16.84 -12.31 -7.21
C VAL A 38 -16.09 -11.77 -8.42
N TYR A 39 -15.94 -12.61 -9.45
CA TYR A 39 -15.36 -12.21 -10.73
C TYR A 39 -16.27 -11.17 -11.41
N ALA A 40 -16.01 -9.88 -11.16
CA ALA A 40 -16.67 -8.77 -11.82
C ALA A 40 -16.06 -8.50 -13.21
N GLY A 41 -15.95 -9.54 -14.06
CA GLY A 41 -15.40 -9.44 -15.42
C GLY A 41 -13.99 -8.83 -15.51
N THR A 42 -13.55 -8.50 -16.73
CA THR A 42 -12.30 -7.79 -16.97
C THR A 42 -12.48 -6.33 -16.58
N GLN A 43 -11.81 -5.90 -15.50
CA GLN A 43 -11.75 -4.50 -15.09
C GLN A 43 -11.20 -3.65 -16.26
N LYS A 44 -12.01 -2.74 -16.79
CA LYS A 44 -11.57 -1.84 -17.88
C LYS A 44 -10.79 -0.69 -17.27
N PHE A 45 -9.48 -0.65 -17.52
CA PHE A 45 -8.61 0.41 -17.05
C PHE A 45 -8.44 1.50 -18.13
N ASP A 46 -8.48 2.76 -17.73
CA ASP A 46 -8.17 3.88 -18.60
C ASP A 46 -6.65 4.06 -18.72
N LYS A 47 -6.10 3.70 -19.88
CA LYS A 47 -4.66 3.76 -20.20
C LYS A 47 -4.10 5.18 -20.25
N ASN A 48 -4.95 6.19 -20.41
CA ASN A 48 -4.51 7.58 -20.49
C ASN A 48 -4.53 8.29 -19.12
N SER A 49 -4.99 7.60 -18.06
CA SER A 49 -4.99 8.16 -16.72
C SER A 49 -3.58 8.23 -16.13
N SER A 50 -3.29 9.29 -15.36
CA SER A 50 -2.01 9.47 -14.66
C SER A 50 -1.71 8.37 -13.65
N ASP A 51 -2.75 7.73 -13.13
CA ASP A 51 -2.65 6.65 -12.15
C ASP A 51 -2.86 5.26 -12.77
N TYR A 52 -2.79 5.14 -14.11
CA TYR A 52 -2.82 3.85 -14.78
C TYR A 52 -1.67 2.96 -14.28
N GLY A 53 -1.99 1.69 -13.99
CA GLY A 53 -1.03 0.72 -13.46
C GLY A 53 -0.68 0.91 -11.99
N ARG A 54 -1.27 1.89 -11.29
CA ARG A 54 -1.14 2.04 -9.84
C ARG A 54 -2.28 1.33 -9.11
N PRO A 55 -2.01 0.72 -7.94
CA PRO A 55 -3.08 0.23 -7.08
C PRO A 55 -4.01 1.37 -6.68
N LEU A 56 -5.31 1.08 -6.61
CA LEU A 56 -6.29 2.06 -6.15
C LEU A 56 -5.96 2.51 -4.72
N VAL A 57 -6.13 3.81 -4.47
CA VAL A 57 -5.87 4.41 -3.16
C VAL A 57 -6.76 3.81 -2.07
N GLY A 58 -6.21 3.57 -0.89
CA GLY A 58 -6.91 2.93 0.23
C GLY A 58 -6.99 1.40 0.17
N THR A 59 -6.54 0.76 -0.93
CA THR A 59 -6.59 -0.70 -1.04
C THR A 59 -5.44 -1.41 -0.31
N LYS A 60 -5.65 -2.68 0.03
CA LYS A 60 -4.59 -3.54 0.59
C LYS A 60 -3.38 -3.66 -0.35
N SER A 61 -3.62 -3.65 -1.66
CA SER A 61 -2.55 -3.68 -2.66
C SER A 61 -1.66 -2.44 -2.61
N GLN A 62 -2.25 -1.25 -2.44
CA GLN A 62 -1.48 -0.02 -2.22
C GLN A 62 -0.66 -0.12 -0.93
N ALA A 63 -1.29 -0.51 0.18
CA ALA A 63 -0.62 -0.62 1.48
C ALA A 63 0.56 -1.61 1.44
N ARG A 64 0.40 -2.76 0.76
CA ARG A 64 1.49 -3.71 0.52
C ARG A 64 2.61 -3.11 -0.32
N GLY A 65 2.27 -2.36 -1.38
CA GLY A 65 3.25 -1.68 -2.23
C GLY A 65 4.10 -0.69 -1.44
N VAL A 66 3.47 0.14 -0.61
CA VAL A 66 4.17 1.10 0.27
C VAL A 66 5.09 0.37 1.24
N ARG A 67 4.60 -0.69 1.90
CA ARG A 67 5.41 -1.47 2.85
C ARG A 67 6.61 -2.13 2.18
N ALA A 68 6.43 -2.74 1.01
CA ALA A 68 7.51 -3.33 0.25
C ALA A 68 8.54 -2.27 -0.17
N GLY A 69 8.08 -1.11 -0.65
CA GLY A 69 8.94 0.01 -0.99
C GLY A 69 9.80 0.46 0.19
N ASN A 70 9.18 0.67 1.35
CA ASN A 70 9.91 1.03 2.57
C ASN A 70 10.94 -0.03 2.95
N SER A 71 10.59 -1.31 2.92
CA SER A 71 11.50 -2.41 3.26
C SER A 71 12.73 -2.42 2.33
N ILE A 72 12.52 -2.33 1.01
CA ILE A 72 13.61 -2.33 0.03
C ILE A 72 14.50 -1.11 0.21
N MET A 73 13.92 0.07 0.46
CA MET A 73 14.70 1.29 0.67
C MET A 73 15.58 1.20 1.92
N GLN A 74 15.10 0.56 3.00
CA GLN A 74 15.92 0.32 4.19
C GLN A 74 17.10 -0.61 3.88
N GLU A 75 16.88 -1.68 3.11
CA GLU A 75 17.97 -2.58 2.67
C GLU A 75 19.02 -1.84 1.82
N VAL A 76 18.58 -0.94 0.92
CA VAL A 76 19.50 -0.13 0.10
C VAL A 76 20.35 0.80 0.95
N ILE A 77 19.75 1.48 1.93
CA ILE A 77 20.48 2.35 2.85
C ILE A 77 21.49 1.53 3.66
N PHE A 78 21.05 0.40 4.23
CA PHE A 78 21.92 -0.50 4.98
C PHE A 78 23.10 -1.00 4.14
N LEU A 79 22.84 -1.40 2.89
CA LEU A 79 23.89 -1.81 1.96
C LEU A 79 24.89 -0.68 1.71
N CYS A 80 24.43 0.56 1.48
CA CYS A 80 25.31 1.71 1.31
C CYS A 80 26.18 1.97 2.55
N GLU A 81 25.62 1.87 3.76
CA GLU A 81 26.40 2.02 4.99
C GLU A 81 27.46 0.92 5.16
N ILE A 82 27.14 -0.32 4.81
CA ILE A 82 28.09 -1.43 4.85
C ILE A 82 29.23 -1.19 3.86
N ILE A 83 28.91 -0.70 2.65
CA ILE A 83 29.93 -0.34 1.66
C ILE A 83 30.79 0.80 2.21
N GLU A 84 30.20 1.89 2.71
CA GLU A 84 30.94 3.04 3.22
C GLU A 84 31.92 2.67 4.35
N ARG A 85 31.51 1.78 5.27
CA ARG A 85 32.36 1.34 6.39
C ARG A 85 33.49 0.40 6.01
N ASN A 86 33.35 -0.36 4.92
CA ASN A 86 34.25 -1.47 4.58
C ASN A 86 34.96 -1.31 3.23
N ALA A 87 34.57 -0.32 2.43
CA ALA A 87 35.19 -0.04 1.14
C ALA A 87 36.60 0.55 1.31
N THR A 88 37.42 0.30 0.29
CA THR A 88 38.71 0.96 0.15
C THR A 88 38.57 2.21 -0.71
N GLY A 89 39.26 3.29 -0.34
CA GLY A 89 39.19 4.59 -1.01
C GLY A 89 38.46 5.64 -0.17
N ILE A 90 38.25 6.82 -0.74
CA ILE A 90 37.54 7.93 -0.09
C ILE A 90 36.33 8.27 -0.96
N PRO A 91 35.12 8.45 -0.38
CA PRO A 91 33.95 8.91 -1.13
C PRO A 91 34.26 10.16 -1.97
N PRO A 92 33.80 10.25 -3.23
CA PRO A 92 32.84 9.34 -3.88
C PRO A 92 33.48 8.10 -4.53
N ASN A 93 34.81 8.01 -4.60
CA ASN A 93 35.53 6.95 -5.31
C ASN A 93 35.94 5.81 -4.37
N CYS A 94 34.98 5.25 -3.64
CA CYS A 94 35.19 4.08 -2.81
C CYS A 94 34.70 2.81 -3.52
N SER A 95 35.34 1.68 -3.26
CA SER A 95 34.92 0.40 -3.82
C SER A 95 35.20 -0.76 -2.86
N ILE A 96 34.36 -1.80 -2.96
CA ILE A 96 34.50 -3.04 -2.21
C ILE A 96 34.38 -4.23 -3.18
N LYS A 97 35.14 -5.30 -2.93
CA LYS A 97 35.01 -6.53 -3.71
C LYS A 97 33.71 -7.24 -3.35
N PHE A 98 33.01 -7.76 -4.36
CA PHE A 98 31.75 -8.46 -4.18
C PHE A 98 31.82 -9.59 -3.13
N GLY A 99 32.87 -10.43 -3.16
CA GLY A 99 33.00 -11.54 -2.21
C GLY A 99 33.11 -11.10 -0.76
N GLN A 100 33.83 -10.00 -0.49
CA GLN A 100 33.92 -9.42 0.85
C GLN A 100 32.57 -8.83 1.28
N LEU A 101 31.92 -8.09 0.38
CA LEU A 101 30.60 -7.52 0.63
C LEU A 101 29.56 -8.60 0.95
N PHE A 102 29.52 -9.69 0.18
CA PHE A 102 28.61 -10.80 0.38
C PHE A 102 28.80 -11.48 1.75
N TYR A 103 30.06 -11.71 2.14
CA TYR A 103 30.36 -12.31 3.44
C TYR A 103 29.90 -11.43 4.61
N ILE A 104 30.19 -10.12 4.53
CA ILE A 104 29.78 -9.15 5.55
C ILE A 104 28.26 -9.03 5.60
N TYR A 105 27.61 -8.87 4.45
CA TYR A 105 26.16 -8.67 4.37
C TYR A 105 25.38 -9.86 4.95
N ASN A 106 25.78 -11.10 4.61
CA ASN A 106 25.14 -12.31 5.16
C ASN A 106 25.32 -12.47 6.67
N HIS A 107 26.36 -11.87 7.27
CA HIS A 107 26.53 -11.90 8.72
C HIS A 107 25.52 -10.99 9.43
N TYR A 108 25.11 -9.89 8.80
CA TYR A 108 24.23 -8.88 9.40
C TYR A 108 22.76 -8.94 8.94
N SER A 109 22.48 -9.49 7.75
CA SER A 109 21.15 -9.50 7.11
C SER A 109 20.32 -10.77 7.42
N GLN A 110 20.35 -11.24 8.67
CA GLN A 110 19.47 -12.33 9.12
C GLN A 110 18.04 -11.86 9.40
#